data_AF-T1CLX3-F1
#
_entry.id   AF-T1CLX3-F1
#
_cell.length_a   1.000
_cell.length_b   1.000
_cell.length_c   1.000
_cell.angle_alpha   90.00
_cell.angle_beta   90.00
_cell.angle_gamma   90.00
#
_symmetry.space_group_name_H-M   'P 1'
#
loop_
_entity.id
_entity.type
_entity.pdbx_description
1 polymer ?
#
loop_
_entity_poly.entity_id
_entity_poly.type
_entity_poly.pdbx_seq_one_letter_code
_entity_poly.pdbx_strand_id
1 'polypeptide(L)'
;MAFVAIKWHPDTVMNRCFQSMNISLPAPLKRFVDEQIAAGGYSSASEYVRALIRGDGKRRAEQRLEALLLEGLEGQETPLTREDWAAIRKEALSRVAAHKKRTSWRRS
;
A
#
# COMPACT_ATOMS: atom_id res chain seq x y z
N MET A 1 25.48 4.71 21.91
CA MET A 1 24.13 4.46 21.34
C MET A 1 24.21 4.64 19.84
N ALA A 2 23.68 3.72 19.04
CA ALA A 2 23.69 3.84 17.57
C ALA A 2 22.29 4.26 17.09
N PHE A 3 22.19 5.45 16.47
CA PHE A 3 20.94 5.99 15.93
C PHE A 3 20.81 5.60 14.46
N VAL A 4 19.69 4.97 14.07
CA VAL A 4 19.32 4.81 12.66
C VAL A 4 18.45 6.01 12.28
N ALA A 5 19.12 7.04 11.75
CA ALA A 5 18.56 8.37 11.53
C ALA A 5 17.83 8.50 10.21
N ILE A 6 16.57 8.90 10.28
CA ILE A 6 15.65 8.95 9.14
C ILE A 6 14.39 9.82 9.57
N LYS A 7 13.69 10.58 8.68
CA LYS A 7 12.70 11.70 8.91
C LYS A 7 11.25 11.68 8.31
N TRP A 8 10.11 11.46 9.02
CA TRP A 8 8.73 11.49 8.41
C TRP A 8 7.85 12.67 8.90
N HIS A 9 7.10 13.32 8.00
CA HIS A 9 6.00 14.26 8.27
C HIS A 9 4.96 14.31 7.13
N PRO A 10 3.65 14.50 7.42
CA PRO A 10 2.60 14.48 6.40
C PRO A 10 2.48 15.82 5.64
N ASP A 11 2.30 15.68 4.32
CA ASP A 11 1.74 16.60 3.33
C ASP A 11 1.85 18.13 3.52
N THR A 12 2.66 18.76 2.66
CA THR A 12 2.20 19.85 1.77
C THR A 12 3.10 19.86 0.52
N VAL A 13 2.55 20.31 -0.61
CA VAL A 13 3.20 20.38 -1.92
C VAL A 13 4.61 21.02 -1.88
N MET A 14 5.52 20.58 -2.77
CA MET A 14 6.91 21.07 -2.97
C MET A 14 8.04 20.44 -2.13
N ASN A 15 8.05 19.12 -1.89
CA ASN A 15 9.32 18.44 -1.54
C ASN A 15 9.44 16.97 -2.06
N ARG A 16 10.04 16.80 -3.25
CA ARG A 16 10.62 15.52 -3.70
C ARG A 16 12.11 15.56 -3.30
N CYS A 17 12.76 14.54 -2.72
CA CYS A 17 12.50 13.10 -2.91
C CYS A 17 12.96 12.20 -1.73
N PHE A 18 13.23 12.72 -0.52
CA PHE A 18 13.64 11.87 0.61
C PHE A 18 13.05 12.32 1.96
N GLN A 19 11.88 11.78 2.27
CA GLN A 19 11.45 11.53 3.65
C GLN A 19 12.02 10.19 4.14
N SER A 20 11.82 9.85 5.41
CA SER A 20 12.15 8.55 6.02
C SER A 20 11.60 8.51 7.47
N MET A 21 12.18 7.90 8.51
CA MET A 21 11.66 7.84 9.91
C MET A 21 12.67 7.27 10.96
N ASN A 22 12.95 7.91 12.12
CA ASN A 22 14.04 7.50 13.05
C ASN A 22 13.68 6.21 13.82
N ILE A 23 14.58 5.22 13.86
CA ILE A 23 14.31 3.93 14.51
C ILE A 23 15.42 3.58 15.52
N SER A 24 15.02 3.32 16.76
CA SER A 24 15.88 2.72 17.79
C SER A 24 15.69 1.21 17.81
N LEU A 25 16.77 0.45 17.63
CA LEU A 25 16.76 -1.02 17.66
C LEU A 25 17.58 -1.53 18.85
N PRO A 26 17.07 -2.51 19.62
CA PRO A 26 17.88 -3.28 20.57
C PRO A 26 19.11 -3.91 19.89
N ALA A 27 20.20 -4.08 20.65
CA ALA A 27 21.47 -4.59 20.12
C ALA A 27 21.35 -5.91 19.32
N PRO A 28 20.53 -6.92 19.70
CA PRO A 28 20.32 -8.11 18.90
C PRO A 28 19.72 -7.83 17.51
N LEU A 29 18.73 -6.93 17.43
CA LEU A 29 18.10 -6.56 16.15
C LEU A 29 19.04 -5.74 15.27
N LYS A 30 19.89 -4.89 15.85
CA LYS A 30 20.93 -4.19 15.07
C LYS A 30 21.90 -5.20 14.44
N ARG A 31 22.42 -6.16 15.22
CA ARG A 31 23.33 -7.19 14.73
C ARG A 31 22.73 -7.99 13.56
N PHE A 32 21.47 -8.39 13.70
CA PHE A 32 20.75 -9.08 12.63
C PHE A 32 20.68 -8.24 11.34
N VAL A 33 20.38 -6.93 11.44
CA VAL A 33 20.40 -6.02 10.28
C VAL A 33 21.80 -5.89 9.68
N ASP A 34 22.85 -5.81 10.51
CA ASP A 34 24.24 -5.75 10.04
C ASP A 34 24.62 -7.05 9.28
N GLU A 35 24.16 -8.22 9.76
CA GLU A 35 24.36 -9.53 9.11
C GLU A 35 23.63 -9.61 7.75
N GLN A 36 22.42 -9.06 7.63
CA GLN A 36 21.69 -9.00 6.34
C GLN A 36 22.37 -8.07 5.32
N ILE A 37 23.07 -7.02 5.77
CA ILE A 37 23.88 -6.15 4.91
C ILE A 37 25.17 -6.88 4.50
N ALA A 38 25.85 -7.53 5.44
CA ALA A 38 27.07 -8.30 5.18
C ALA A 38 26.86 -9.48 4.22
N ALA A 39 25.66 -10.07 4.19
CA ALA A 39 25.26 -11.09 3.22
C ALA A 39 25.12 -10.56 1.77
N GLY A 40 25.34 -9.27 1.52
CA GLY A 40 25.34 -8.67 0.17
C GLY A 40 23.95 -8.38 -0.41
N GLY A 41 22.87 -8.72 0.30
CA GLY A 41 21.50 -8.49 -0.17
C GLY A 41 21.05 -7.02 -0.10
N TYR A 42 21.71 -6.19 0.71
CA TYR A 42 21.35 -4.79 0.96
C TYR A 42 22.59 -3.93 1.21
N SER A 43 22.61 -2.71 0.68
CA SER A 43 23.73 -1.77 0.82
C SER A 43 23.67 -0.92 2.10
N SER A 44 22.53 -0.94 2.80
CA SER A 44 22.34 -0.17 4.05
C SER A 44 21.14 -0.65 4.87
N ALA A 45 21.12 -0.34 6.16
CA ALA A 45 19.99 -0.60 7.06
C ALA A 45 18.69 0.08 6.56
N SER A 46 18.80 1.30 6.04
CA SER A 46 17.66 2.02 5.45
C SER A 46 17.12 1.36 4.18
N GLU A 47 17.96 0.65 3.42
CA GLU A 47 17.53 -0.14 2.27
C GLU A 47 16.81 -1.43 2.71
N TYR A 48 17.39 -2.15 3.67
CA TYR A 48 16.79 -3.33 4.27
C TYR A 48 15.39 -3.04 4.85
N VAL A 49 15.26 -1.97 5.65
CA VAL A 49 13.97 -1.54 6.21
C VAL A 49 12.96 -1.16 5.13
N ARG A 50 13.38 -0.48 4.04
CA ARG A 50 12.49 -0.20 2.89
C ARG A 50 12.04 -1.48 2.18
N ALA A 51 12.91 -2.49 2.07
CA ALA A 51 12.54 -3.78 1.50
C ALA A 51 11.54 -4.52 2.39
N LEU A 52 11.75 -4.53 3.72
CA LEU A 52 10.80 -5.11 4.68
C LEU A 52 9.42 -4.44 4.61
N ILE A 53 9.35 -3.10 4.55
CA ILE A 53 8.07 -2.37 4.44
C ILE A 53 7.33 -2.72 3.15
N ARG A 54 8.03 -2.80 2.01
CA ARG A 54 7.42 -3.24 0.73
C ARG A 54 6.94 -4.69 0.79
N GLY A 55 7.73 -5.57 1.42
CA GLY A 55 7.35 -6.97 1.64
C GLY A 55 6.11 -7.11 2.52
N ASP A 56 5.99 -6.32 3.58
CA ASP A 56 4.81 -6.33 4.45
C ASP A 56 3.56 -5.81 3.73
N GLY A 57 3.70 -4.74 2.94
CA GLY A 57 2.63 -4.24 2.08
C GLY A 57 2.14 -5.30 1.09
N LYS A 58 3.05 -6.06 0.47
CA LYS A 58 2.72 -7.17 -0.43
C LYS A 58 1.95 -8.27 0.29
N ARG A 59 2.45 -8.75 1.45
CA ARG A 59 1.78 -9.79 2.25
C ARG A 59 0.37 -9.39 2.69
N ARG A 60 0.18 -8.14 3.15
CA ARG A 60 -1.15 -7.62 3.54
C ARG A 60 -2.11 -7.53 2.35
N ALA A 61 -1.60 -7.17 1.16
CA ALA A 61 -2.41 -7.15 -0.05
C ALA A 61 -2.81 -8.57 -0.49
N GLU A 62 -1.90 -9.54 -0.36
CA GLU A 62 -2.16 -10.96 -0.65
C GLU A 62 -3.20 -11.54 0.33
N GLN A 63 -3.04 -11.34 1.63
CA GLN A 63 -4.00 -11.75 2.66
C GLN A 63 -5.39 -11.13 2.45
N ARG A 64 -5.44 -9.86 2.02
CA ARG A 64 -6.71 -9.19 1.70
C ARG A 64 -7.36 -9.77 0.44
N LEU A 65 -6.57 -10.12 -0.58
CA LEU A 65 -7.08 -10.77 -1.79
C LEU A 65 -7.64 -12.15 -1.45
N GLU A 66 -6.91 -12.95 -0.68
CA GLU A 66 -7.35 -14.27 -0.20
C GLU A 66 -8.67 -14.18 0.57
N ALA A 67 -8.80 -13.24 1.51
CA ALA A 67 -10.05 -13.00 2.24
C ALA A 67 -11.23 -12.65 1.31
N LEU A 68 -11.01 -11.79 0.30
CA LEU A 68 -12.04 -11.43 -0.69
C LEU A 68 -12.42 -12.60 -1.62
N LEU A 69 -11.47 -13.50 -1.91
CA LEU A 69 -11.75 -14.72 -2.68
C LEU A 69 -12.57 -15.72 -1.87
N LEU A 70 -12.28 -15.88 -0.58
CA LEU A 70 -13.08 -16.70 0.34
C LEU A 70 -14.49 -16.12 0.51
N GLU A 71 -14.63 -14.82 0.74
CA GLU A 71 -15.93 -14.12 0.77
C GLU A 71 -16.74 -14.32 -0.52
N GLY A 72 -16.06 -14.29 -1.68
CA GLY A 72 -16.66 -14.55 -2.99
C GLY A 72 -17.11 -16.00 -3.20
N LEU A 73 -16.42 -16.98 -2.60
CA LEU A 73 -16.76 -18.41 -2.64
C LEU A 73 -17.86 -18.81 -1.64
N GLU A 74 -17.96 -18.10 -0.51
CA GLU A 74 -19.05 -18.25 0.46
C GLU A 74 -20.34 -17.52 0.01
N GLY A 75 -20.23 -16.61 -0.96
CA GLY A 75 -21.35 -15.88 -1.54
C GLY A 75 -22.32 -16.75 -2.34
N GLN A 76 -23.57 -16.30 -2.47
CA GLN A 76 -24.54 -16.98 -3.33
C GLN A 76 -24.20 -16.81 -4.81
N GLU A 77 -23.90 -17.92 -5.49
CA GLU A 77 -23.76 -17.94 -6.93
C GLU A 77 -25.11 -17.67 -7.61
N THR A 78 -25.17 -16.60 -8.41
CA THR A 78 -26.33 -16.27 -9.26
C THR A 78 -25.90 -16.19 -10.73
N PRO A 79 -26.71 -16.66 -11.69
CA PRO A 79 -26.38 -16.57 -13.10
C PRO A 79 -26.26 -15.10 -13.54
N LEU A 80 -25.08 -14.72 -14.05
CA LEU A 80 -24.82 -13.34 -14.47
C LEU A 80 -25.41 -13.08 -15.87
N THR A 81 -26.61 -12.50 -15.92
CA THR A 81 -27.39 -12.29 -17.16
C THR A 81 -26.89 -11.09 -17.97
N ARG A 82 -27.39 -10.94 -19.22
CA ARG A 82 -27.06 -9.76 -20.06
C ARG A 82 -27.64 -8.47 -19.47
N GLU A 83 -28.76 -8.60 -18.78
CA GLU A 83 -29.52 -7.57 -18.10
C GLU A 83 -28.73 -7.07 -16.88
N ASP A 84 -28.16 -7.98 -16.08
CA ASP A 84 -27.25 -7.64 -14.97
C ASP A 84 -26.02 -6.88 -15.48
N TRP A 85 -25.40 -7.37 -16.55
CA TRP A 85 -24.29 -6.68 -17.21
C TRP A 85 -24.66 -5.26 -17.68
N ALA A 86 -25.89 -5.05 -18.16
CA ALA A 86 -26.37 -3.73 -18.55
C ALA A 86 -26.61 -2.82 -17.33
N ALA A 87 -27.17 -3.35 -16.25
CA ALA A 87 -27.38 -2.64 -14.99
C ALA A 87 -26.04 -2.20 -14.35
N ILE A 88 -25.06 -3.11 -14.25
CA ILE A 88 -23.72 -2.85 -13.71
C ILE A 88 -23.03 -1.71 -14.49
N ARG A 89 -23.08 -1.75 -15.84
CA ARG A 89 -22.51 -0.68 -16.67
C ARG A 89 -23.21 0.67 -16.46
N LYS A 90 -24.54 0.67 -16.36
CA LYS A 90 -25.34 1.90 -16.12
C LYS A 90 -24.99 2.54 -14.78
N GLU A 91 -24.84 1.73 -13.72
CA GLU A 91 -24.44 2.21 -12.40
C GLU A 91 -23.01 2.76 -12.39
N ALA A 92 -22.05 2.04 -12.98
CA ALA A 92 -20.67 2.48 -13.09
C ALA A 92 -20.53 3.84 -13.81
N LEU A 93 -21.22 4.02 -14.94
CA LEU A 93 -21.25 5.28 -15.69
C LEU A 93 -21.88 6.42 -14.86
N SER A 94 -22.91 6.12 -14.07
CA SER A 94 -23.59 7.09 -13.20
C SER A 94 -22.67 7.59 -12.08
N ARG A 95 -21.90 6.69 -11.45
CA ARG A 95 -20.87 7.03 -10.45
C ARG A 95 -19.76 7.91 -11.03
N VAL A 96 -19.27 7.59 -12.24
CA VAL A 96 -18.26 8.40 -12.94
C VAL A 96 -18.80 9.80 -13.29
N ALA A 97 -20.04 9.89 -13.77
CA ALA A 97 -20.68 11.17 -14.07
C ALA A 97 -20.86 12.04 -12.81
N ALA A 98 -21.27 11.45 -11.68
CA ALA A 98 -21.37 12.15 -10.40
C ALA A 98 -20.00 12.67 -9.91
N HIS A 99 -18.95 11.85 -10.03
CA HIS A 99 -17.58 12.28 -9.71
C HIS A 99 -17.10 13.44 -10.60
N LYS A 100 -17.41 13.43 -11.90
CA LYS A 100 -17.09 14.51 -12.83
C LYS A 100 -17.79 15.82 -12.45
N LYS A 101 -19.08 15.77 -12.09
CA LYS A 101 -19.82 16.96 -11.59
C LYS A 101 -19.25 17.52 -10.29
N ARG A 102 -18.89 16.65 -9.33
CA ARG A 102 -18.28 17.08 -8.06
C ARG A 102 -16.91 17.74 -8.25
N THR A 103 -16.12 17.25 -9.22
CA THR A 103 -14.78 17.78 -9.54
C THR A 103 -14.78 18.95 -10.52
N SER A 104 -15.91 19.27 -11.19
CA SER A 104 -16.09 20.53 -11.90
C SER A 104 -16.50 21.65 -10.94
N TRP A 105 -17.45 21.40 -10.02
CA TRP A 105 -17.88 22.40 -9.03
C TRP A 105 -16.74 22.89 -8.12
N ARG A 106 -15.80 22.01 -7.76
CA ARG A 106 -14.63 22.36 -6.92
C ARG A 106 -13.49 23.07 -7.66
N ARG A 107 -13.70 23.48 -8.92
CA ARG A 107 -12.72 24.16 -9.81
C ARG A 107 -13.30 25.43 -10.45
N SER A 108 -14.39 25.95 -9.89
CA SER A 108 -15.01 27.23 -10.22
C SER A 108 -15.17 28.04 -8.95
#